data_AF-A0AAU4I4Q0-F1
#
_entry.id   AF-A0AAU4I4Q0-F1
#
_cell.length_a   1.000
_cell.length_b   1.000
_cell.length_c   1.000
_cell.angle_alpha   90.00
_cell.angle_beta   90.00
_cell.angle_gamma   90.00
#
_symmetry.space_group_name_H-M   'P 1'
#
loop_
_entity.id
_entity.type
_entity.pdbx_description
1 polymer ?
#
loop_
_entity_poly.entity_id
_entity_poly.type
_entity_poly.pdbx_seq_one_letter_code
_entity_poly.pdbx_strand_id
1 'polypeptide(L)'
;MARPYSPGPKQFVFAVGDGNDQQVSVGDPQEAYVAFSAFFRGRDSETYTIIDEPSGQSLVLMPGQGVISRIKDADQPRSEYLQVDRGNRYLPSAMLFFENGYAGLDRFGQWFSDLADLDASPETRGAARAATITTEAAAIEEVARIWADSGYVDPSDRYYVFFDSHGVDDDRAERAELLKLIEFLGIERVDAPAEAAGGEVWVRTDTRLDVEFARWS
;
A
#
# COMPACT_ATOMS: atom_id res chain seq x y z
N MET A 1 -19.99 -4.23 12.18
CA MET A 1 -20.60 -2.93 11.82
C MET A 1 -19.67 -1.84 12.33
N ALA A 2 -18.94 -1.19 11.42
CA ALA A 2 -18.07 -0.06 11.76
C ALA A 2 -18.94 1.13 12.21
N ARG A 3 -18.50 1.86 13.24
CA ARG A 3 -19.19 3.08 13.68
C ARG A 3 -19.20 4.10 12.53
N PRO A 4 -20.31 4.81 12.27
CA PRO A 4 -20.33 5.91 11.33
C PRO A 4 -19.29 6.96 11.73
N TYR A 5 -18.49 7.37 10.76
CA TYR A 5 -17.58 8.51 10.85
C TYR A 5 -18.38 9.76 11.26
N SER A 6 -17.96 10.44 12.33
CA SER A 6 -18.50 11.77 12.71
C SER A 6 -17.53 12.84 12.19
N PRO A 7 -17.88 13.60 11.14
CA PRO A 7 -17.00 14.63 10.60
C PRO A 7 -17.03 15.85 11.53
N GLY A 8 -16.13 15.88 12.51
CA GLY A 8 -15.57 17.13 12.99
C GLY A 8 -14.43 17.56 12.05
N PRO A 9 -14.04 18.84 12.03
CA PRO A 9 -12.88 19.24 11.24
C PRO A 9 -11.65 18.44 11.70
N LYS A 10 -10.99 17.74 10.77
CA LYS A 10 -9.69 17.12 11.04
C LYS A 10 -8.61 18.19 10.93
N GLN A 11 -7.64 18.14 11.82
CA GLN A 11 -6.49 19.03 11.81
C GLN A 11 -5.25 18.23 11.46
N PHE A 12 -4.55 18.69 10.42
CA PHE A 12 -3.30 18.12 9.97
C PHE A 12 -2.20 19.17 9.98
N VAL A 13 -0.97 18.73 10.24
CA VAL A 13 0.24 19.53 10.07
C VAL A 13 1.09 18.90 8.99
N PHE A 14 1.49 19.69 8.00
CA PHE A 14 2.44 19.29 6.97
C PHE A 14 3.80 19.93 7.26
N ALA A 15 4.84 19.11 7.36
CA ALA A 15 6.17 19.55 7.74
C ALA A 15 7.24 18.95 6.81
N VAL A 16 8.33 19.69 6.61
CA VAL A 16 9.56 19.20 5.94
C VAL A 16 10.81 19.39 6.81
N GLY A 17 10.65 19.83 8.07
CA GLY A 17 11.76 20.05 9.00
C GLY A 17 12.48 21.39 8.84
N ASP A 18 11.96 22.31 8.02
CA ASP A 18 12.49 23.66 7.83
C ASP A 18 11.89 24.71 8.80
N GLY A 19 10.96 24.29 9.67
CA GLY A 19 10.24 25.14 10.61
C GLY A 19 9.07 25.93 9.98
N ASN A 20 8.81 25.78 8.68
CA ASN A 20 7.69 26.40 7.98
C ASN A 20 6.53 25.40 7.83
N ASP A 21 6.05 24.91 8.96
CA ASP A 21 4.98 23.91 8.99
C ASP A 21 3.65 24.52 8.57
N GLN A 22 2.86 23.78 7.79
CA GLN A 22 1.55 24.20 7.32
C GLN A 22 0.46 23.46 8.08
N GLN A 23 -0.31 24.20 8.88
CA GLN A 23 -1.50 23.68 9.55
C GLN A 23 -2.72 23.77 8.62
N VAL A 24 -3.49 22.69 8.52
CA VAL A 24 -4.68 22.62 7.68
C VAL A 24 -5.84 22.02 8.49
N SER A 25 -6.97 22.72 8.49
CA SER A 25 -8.21 22.26 9.11
C SER A 25 -9.22 21.98 8.01
N VAL A 26 -9.67 20.74 7.89
CA VAL A 26 -10.50 20.28 6.76
C VAL A 26 -11.80 19.64 7.22
N GLY A 27 -12.85 19.79 6.42
CA GLY A 27 -14.13 19.10 6.63
C GLY A 27 -14.14 17.68 6.07
N ASP A 28 -13.31 17.42 5.07
CA ASP A 28 -13.20 16.12 4.41
C ASP A 28 -11.75 15.72 4.03
N PRO A 29 -11.47 14.42 3.83
CA PRO A 29 -10.13 13.95 3.43
C PRO A 29 -9.63 14.45 2.08
N GLN A 30 -10.52 14.76 1.14
CA GLN A 30 -10.16 15.23 -0.20
C GLN A 30 -9.59 16.67 -0.15
N GLU A 31 -10.13 17.52 0.71
CA GLU A 31 -9.58 18.85 1.00
C GLU A 31 -8.14 18.74 1.54
N ALA A 32 -7.88 17.80 2.46
CA ALA A 32 -6.52 17.56 2.97
C ALA A 32 -5.59 17.05 1.87
N TYR A 33 -6.06 16.13 1.02
CA TYR A 33 -5.31 15.63 -0.12
C TYR A 33 -4.91 16.75 -1.09
N VAL A 34 -5.84 17.64 -1.44
CA VAL A 34 -5.55 18.76 -2.35
C VAL A 34 -4.53 19.70 -1.74
N ALA A 35 -4.69 20.05 -0.46
CA ALA A 35 -3.74 20.91 0.26
C ALA A 35 -2.34 20.27 0.34
N PHE A 36 -2.27 18.98 0.68
CA PHE A 36 -1.01 18.26 0.77
C PHE A 36 -0.36 18.07 -0.61
N SER A 37 -1.12 17.78 -1.66
CA SER A 37 -0.59 17.65 -3.02
C SER A 37 0.07 18.95 -3.49
N ALA A 38 -0.54 20.11 -3.17
CA ALA A 38 0.06 21.41 -3.44
C ALA A 38 1.33 21.64 -2.61
N PHE A 39 1.32 21.30 -1.32
CA PHE A 39 2.49 21.37 -0.44
C PHE A 39 3.66 20.49 -0.94
N PHE A 40 3.36 19.24 -1.30
CA PHE A 40 4.33 18.24 -1.77
C PHE A 40 4.95 18.62 -3.12
N ARG A 41 4.17 19.19 -4.05
CA ARG A 41 4.69 19.64 -5.36
C ARG A 41 5.40 20.99 -5.30
N GLY A 42 5.04 21.83 -4.34
CA GLY A 42 5.57 23.19 -4.18
C GLY A 42 6.89 23.25 -3.40
N ARG A 43 7.33 22.14 -2.82
CA ARG A 43 8.58 22.02 -2.08
C ARG A 43 9.40 20.87 -2.65
N ASP A 44 10.72 21.00 -2.59
CA ASP A 44 11.65 19.93 -2.86
C ASP A 44 12.32 19.57 -1.53
N SER A 45 12.11 18.35 -1.07
CA SER A 45 12.54 17.85 0.23
C SER A 45 12.74 16.35 0.18
N GLU A 46 13.73 15.86 0.92
CA GLU A 46 13.99 14.44 1.10
C GLU A 46 12.91 13.76 1.96
N THR A 47 12.22 14.54 2.81
CA THR A 47 11.23 14.06 3.78
C THR A 47 10.03 15.02 3.89
N TYR A 48 8.82 14.45 3.92
CA TYR A 48 7.56 15.13 4.18
C TYR A 48 6.82 14.40 5.30
N THR A 49 6.32 15.14 6.27
CA THR A 49 5.56 14.58 7.40
C THR A 49 4.14 15.14 7.35
N ILE A 50 3.16 14.25 7.45
CA ILE A 50 1.76 14.56 7.73
C ILE A 50 1.49 14.12 9.16
N ILE A 51 1.05 15.04 10.01
CA ILE A 51 0.73 14.76 11.42
C ILE A 51 -0.76 14.99 11.63
N ASP A 52 -1.46 13.97 12.13
CA ASP A 52 -2.80 14.10 12.71
C ASP A 52 -2.61 14.29 14.23
N GLU A 53 -2.49 15.56 14.66
CA GLU A 53 -2.18 15.90 16.05
C GLU A 53 -3.22 15.35 17.04
N PRO A 54 -4.55 15.44 16.77
CA PRO A 54 -5.56 14.93 17.70
C PRO A 54 -5.45 13.42 17.95
N SER A 55 -5.04 12.64 16.95
CA SER A 55 -4.91 11.19 17.07
C SER A 55 -3.50 10.71 17.43
N GLY A 56 -2.51 11.61 17.44
CA GLY A 56 -1.11 11.26 17.69
C GLY A 56 -0.53 10.32 16.63
N GLN A 57 -0.97 10.45 15.38
CA GLN A 57 -0.54 9.62 14.25
C GLN A 57 0.23 10.47 13.25
N SER A 58 1.20 9.87 12.58
CA SER A 58 1.87 10.54 11.47
C SER A 58 2.21 9.60 10.33
N LEU A 59 2.22 10.17 9.13
CA LEU A 59 2.73 9.56 7.92
C LEU A 59 3.96 10.34 7.46
N VAL A 60 5.08 9.65 7.29
CA VAL A 60 6.35 10.22 6.84
C VAL A 60 6.65 9.66 5.46
N LEU A 61 6.76 10.54 4.47
CA LEU A 61 7.14 10.21 3.11
C LEU A 61 8.61 10.58 2.93
N MET A 62 9.45 9.62 2.53
CA MET A 62 10.88 9.82 2.31
C MET A 62 11.24 9.52 0.84
N PRO A 63 10.87 10.39 -0.13
CA PRO A 63 11.23 10.22 -1.55
C PRO A 63 12.72 9.99 -1.79
N GLY A 64 13.58 10.65 -1.01
CA GLY A 64 15.02 10.50 -1.06
C GLY A 64 15.54 9.08 -0.79
N GLN A 65 14.79 8.33 0.01
CA GLN A 65 15.14 6.96 0.41
C GLN A 65 14.25 5.92 -0.27
N GLY A 66 13.20 6.33 -0.98
CA GLY A 66 12.21 5.40 -1.51
C GLY A 66 11.39 4.72 -0.40
N VAL A 67 11.09 5.41 0.71
CA VAL A 67 10.42 4.79 1.87
C VAL A 67 9.21 5.61 2.31
N ILE A 68 8.18 4.93 2.80
CA ILE A 68 7.09 5.51 3.58
C ILE A 68 7.15 4.93 4.98
N SER A 69 6.97 5.76 6.00
CA SER A 69 6.80 5.32 7.38
C SER A 69 5.47 5.78 7.95
N ARG A 70 4.79 4.91 8.68
CA ARG A 70 3.60 5.25 9.47
C ARG A 70 3.90 5.08 10.94
N ILE A 71 3.44 6.02 11.75
CA ILE A 71 3.73 6.07 13.18
C ILE A 71 2.42 6.25 13.93
N LYS A 72 2.26 5.49 15.02
CA LYS A 72 1.16 5.61 15.97
C LYS A 72 1.71 5.67 17.39
N ASP A 73 1.07 6.52 18.21
CA ASP A 73 1.32 6.78 19.63
C ASP A 73 2.57 7.62 19.98
N ALA A 74 2.39 8.47 20.99
CA ALA A 74 3.41 9.39 21.51
C ALA A 74 4.25 8.79 22.66
N ASP A 75 3.73 7.80 23.39
CA ASP A 75 4.39 7.23 24.59
C ASP A 75 5.33 6.06 24.26
N GLN A 76 5.01 5.28 23.22
CA GLN A 76 5.89 4.25 22.62
C GLN A 76 5.66 4.26 21.11
N PRO A 77 6.37 5.10 20.36
CA PRO A 77 6.15 5.22 18.93
C PRO A 77 6.39 3.89 18.25
N ARG A 78 5.33 3.33 17.66
CA ARG A 78 5.44 2.18 16.76
C ARG A 78 5.52 2.72 15.35
N SER A 79 6.74 2.69 14.82
CA SER A 79 6.98 2.95 13.40
C SER A 79 6.87 1.67 12.61
N GLU A 80 6.22 1.75 11.46
CA GLU A 80 6.31 0.73 10.43
C GLU A 80 6.77 1.39 9.12
N TYR A 81 7.43 0.60 8.29
CA TYR A 81 8.11 1.06 7.08
C TYR A 81 7.66 0.26 5.87
N LEU A 82 7.49 0.95 4.77
CA LEU A 82 7.11 0.40 3.47
C LEU A 82 8.14 0.86 2.45
N GLN A 83 8.72 -0.09 1.70
CA GLN A 83 9.52 0.25 0.52
C GLN A 83 8.60 0.74 -0.59
N VAL A 84 8.97 1.87 -1.18
CA VAL A 84 8.30 2.42 -2.35
C VAL A 84 9.00 1.89 -3.59
N ASP A 85 8.41 0.84 -4.16
CA ASP A 85 8.87 0.27 -5.43
C ASP A 85 8.36 1.10 -6.65
N ARG A 86 7.41 2.03 -6.43
CA ARG A 86 6.82 2.92 -7.44
C ARG A 86 6.65 4.34 -6.94
N GLY A 87 7.21 5.33 -7.65
CA GLY A 87 7.13 6.75 -7.24
C GLY A 87 5.71 7.32 -7.11
N ASN A 88 4.69 6.67 -7.69
CA ASN A 88 3.30 7.08 -7.57
C ASN A 88 2.64 6.70 -6.22
N ARG A 89 3.30 5.98 -5.31
CA ARG A 89 2.71 5.49 -4.04
C ARG A 89 2.60 6.56 -2.93
N TYR A 90 3.30 7.68 -3.03
CA TYR A 90 3.33 8.72 -1.99
C TYR A 90 2.00 9.47 -1.82
N LEU A 91 1.38 9.91 -2.91
CA LEU A 91 0.11 10.65 -2.82
C LEU A 91 -1.09 9.73 -2.48
N PRO A 92 -1.20 8.51 -3.04
CA PRO A 92 -2.22 7.55 -2.61
C PRO A 92 -2.11 7.19 -1.12
N SER A 93 -0.90 6.98 -0.58
CA SER A 93 -0.75 6.70 0.85
C SER A 93 -1.21 7.88 1.73
N ALA A 94 -0.92 9.12 1.31
CA ALA A 94 -1.44 10.31 1.97
C ALA A 94 -2.98 10.34 1.98
N MET A 95 -3.64 10.02 0.85
CA MET A 95 -5.10 9.94 0.78
C MET A 95 -5.67 8.92 1.78
N LEU A 96 -5.15 7.69 1.79
CA LEU A 96 -5.59 6.63 2.70
C LEU A 96 -5.41 7.04 4.18
N PHE A 97 -4.33 7.75 4.48
CA PHE A 97 -4.08 8.30 5.81
C PHE A 97 -5.07 9.41 6.17
N PHE A 98 -5.41 10.32 5.26
CA PHE A 98 -6.42 11.35 5.53
C PHE A 98 -7.80 10.77 5.79
N GLU A 99 -8.17 9.70 5.08
CA GLU A 99 -9.45 9.02 5.28
C GLU A 99 -9.49 8.29 6.63
N ASN A 100 -8.51 7.42 6.88
CA ASN A 100 -8.60 6.38 7.89
C ASN A 100 -7.41 6.32 8.86
N GLY A 101 -6.51 7.30 8.79
CA GLY A 101 -5.31 7.39 9.63
C GLY A 101 -4.36 6.21 9.42
N TYR A 102 -3.64 5.85 10.47
CA TYR A 102 -2.69 4.74 10.50
C TYR A 102 -3.28 3.42 9.98
N ALA A 103 -4.50 3.09 10.40
CA ALA A 103 -5.17 1.84 10.03
C ALA A 103 -5.63 1.82 8.56
N GLY A 104 -5.83 3.00 7.95
CA GLY A 104 -6.11 3.12 6.52
C GLY A 104 -5.05 2.53 5.61
N LEU A 105 -3.82 2.45 6.14
CA LEU A 105 -2.66 1.93 5.43
C LEU A 105 -2.43 0.43 5.63
N ASP A 106 -3.21 -0.26 6.48
CA ASP A 106 -2.94 -1.67 6.84
C ASP A 106 -2.86 -2.61 5.63
N ARG A 107 -3.55 -2.24 4.55
CA ARG A 107 -3.63 -3.01 3.30
C ARG A 107 -2.81 -2.40 2.16
N PHE A 108 -2.06 -1.34 2.44
CA PHE A 108 -1.23 -0.62 1.47
C PHE A 108 0.20 -1.16 1.47
N GLY A 109 0.46 -2.19 0.65
CA GLY A 109 1.78 -2.79 0.50
C GLY A 109 2.26 -3.63 1.70
N GLN A 110 3.56 -3.94 1.71
CA GLN A 110 4.23 -4.74 2.75
C GLN A 110 4.86 -3.85 3.84
N TRP A 111 4.23 -3.80 5.02
CA TRP A 111 4.77 -3.06 6.18
C TRP A 111 5.74 -3.90 7.02
N PHE A 112 6.88 -3.32 7.35
CA PHE A 112 7.94 -3.87 8.19
C PHE A 112 8.07 -3.08 9.49
N SER A 113 8.34 -3.76 10.60
CA SER A 113 8.52 -3.10 11.90
C SER A 113 9.92 -2.51 12.09
N ASP A 114 10.92 -3.07 11.41
CA ASP A 114 12.28 -2.54 11.40
C ASP A 114 12.62 -1.98 10.01
N LEU A 115 13.32 -0.85 9.98
CA LEU A 115 13.80 -0.27 8.73
C LEU A 115 14.87 -1.16 8.08
N ALA A 116 15.67 -1.87 8.89
CA ALA A 116 16.70 -2.78 8.39
C ALA A 116 16.13 -3.95 7.58
N ASP A 117 14.86 -4.32 7.78
CA ASP A 117 14.20 -5.35 6.98
C ASP A 117 14.08 -4.94 5.49
N LEU A 118 14.14 -3.63 5.19
CA LEU A 118 14.13 -3.12 3.83
C LEU A 118 15.45 -3.38 3.08
N ASP A 119 16.55 -3.67 3.77
CA ASP A 119 17.85 -3.96 3.14
C ASP A 119 17.87 -5.33 2.43
N ALA A 120 16.93 -6.22 2.77
CA ALA A 120 16.79 -7.50 2.10
C ALA A 120 16.33 -7.31 0.64
N SER A 121 16.72 -8.23 -0.26
CA SER A 121 16.27 -8.16 -1.65
C SER A 121 14.74 -8.24 -1.75
N PRO A 122 14.11 -7.65 -2.79
CA PRO A 122 12.66 -7.73 -2.97
C PRO A 122 12.12 -9.16 -2.91
N GLU A 123 12.80 -10.12 -3.54
CA GLU A 123 12.41 -11.53 -3.53
C GLU A 123 12.50 -12.15 -2.13
N THR A 124 13.51 -11.75 -1.35
CA THR A 124 13.67 -12.23 0.04
C THR A 124 12.55 -11.67 0.91
N ARG A 125 12.22 -10.38 0.77
CA ARG A 125 11.12 -9.74 1.50
C ARG A 125 9.78 -10.39 1.17
N GLY A 126 9.48 -10.58 -0.12
CA GLY A 126 8.25 -11.24 -0.56
C GLY A 126 8.12 -12.68 -0.05
N ALA A 127 9.20 -13.46 -0.12
CA ALA A 127 9.22 -14.82 0.40
C ALA A 127 9.05 -14.86 1.93
N ALA A 128 9.71 -13.96 2.67
CA ALA A 128 9.59 -13.85 4.12
C ALA A 128 8.17 -13.49 4.52
N ARG A 129 7.55 -12.53 3.83
CA ARG A 129 6.16 -12.14 4.04
C ARG A 129 5.21 -13.32 3.81
N ALA A 130 5.31 -13.99 2.66
CA ALA A 130 4.49 -15.17 2.36
C ALA A 130 4.65 -16.28 3.41
N ALA A 131 5.85 -16.49 3.96
CA ALA A 131 6.10 -17.49 4.99
C ALA A 131 5.39 -17.19 6.34
N THR A 132 4.99 -15.94 6.59
CA THR A 132 4.18 -15.59 7.78
C THR A 132 2.71 -16.03 7.64
N ILE A 133 2.27 -16.31 6.43
CA ILE A 133 0.89 -16.69 6.10
C ILE A 133 0.79 -18.21 6.07
N THR A 134 0.21 -18.77 7.13
CA THR A 134 0.20 -20.23 7.37
C THR A 134 -1.16 -20.87 7.15
N THR A 135 -2.19 -20.09 6.82
CA THR A 135 -3.55 -20.58 6.61
C THR A 135 -4.06 -20.23 5.22
N GLU A 136 -4.88 -21.11 4.65
CA GLU A 136 -5.50 -20.89 3.34
C GLU A 136 -6.32 -19.60 3.30
N ALA A 137 -7.14 -19.34 4.32
CA ALA A 137 -7.97 -18.13 4.39
C ALA A 137 -7.13 -16.84 4.37
N ALA A 138 -6.04 -16.80 5.13
CA ALA A 138 -5.15 -15.63 5.13
C ALA A 138 -4.40 -15.48 3.79
N ALA A 139 -4.03 -16.59 3.13
CA ALA A 139 -3.43 -16.55 1.80
C ALA A 139 -4.40 -16.04 0.74
N ILE A 140 -5.68 -16.45 0.78
CA ILE A 140 -6.72 -15.93 -0.13
C ILE A 140 -6.92 -14.42 0.11
N GLU A 141 -7.01 -13.98 1.36
CA GLU A 141 -7.16 -12.55 1.69
C GLU A 141 -5.98 -11.72 1.18
N GLU A 142 -4.74 -12.20 1.38
CA GLU A 142 -3.55 -11.49 0.92
C GLU A 142 -3.44 -11.47 -0.60
N VAL A 143 -3.77 -12.57 -1.30
CA VAL A 143 -3.85 -12.59 -2.77
C VAL A 143 -4.90 -11.58 -3.27
N ALA A 144 -6.06 -11.49 -2.62
CA ALA A 144 -7.08 -10.50 -2.96
C ALA A 144 -6.61 -9.06 -2.71
N ARG A 145 -5.86 -8.79 -1.63
CA ARG A 145 -5.23 -7.49 -1.39
C ARG A 145 -4.27 -7.11 -2.53
N ILE A 146 -3.38 -8.02 -2.93
CA ILE A 146 -2.42 -7.78 -4.03
C ILE A 146 -3.17 -7.52 -5.34
N TRP A 147 -4.22 -8.29 -5.63
CA TRP A 147 -5.04 -8.09 -6.82
C TRP A 147 -5.75 -6.74 -6.80
N ALA A 148 -6.29 -6.31 -5.66
CA ALA A 148 -7.04 -5.05 -5.56
C ALA A 148 -6.20 -3.80 -5.88
N ASP A 149 -4.88 -3.86 -5.72
CA ASP A 149 -3.98 -2.72 -5.97
C ASP A 149 -3.81 -2.40 -7.47
N SER A 150 -3.80 -3.43 -8.33
CA SER A 150 -3.46 -3.27 -9.75
C SER A 150 -3.94 -4.40 -10.66
N GLY A 151 -4.85 -5.23 -10.19
CA GLY A 151 -5.35 -6.39 -10.90
C GLY A 151 -6.64 -6.13 -11.64
N TYR A 152 -6.91 -6.98 -12.62
CA TYR A 152 -8.18 -7.01 -13.34
C TYR A 152 -8.57 -8.45 -13.70
N VAL A 153 -9.82 -8.60 -14.14
CA VAL A 153 -10.30 -9.84 -14.76
C VAL A 153 -10.12 -9.70 -16.26
N ASP A 154 -9.44 -10.66 -16.90
CA ASP A 154 -9.22 -10.60 -18.34
C ASP A 154 -10.56 -10.58 -19.11
N PRO A 155 -10.60 -10.03 -20.34
CA PRO A 155 -11.85 -9.92 -21.11
C PRO A 155 -12.58 -11.24 -21.42
N SER A 156 -11.92 -12.39 -21.26
CA SER A 156 -12.53 -13.72 -21.42
C SER A 156 -13.14 -14.29 -20.14
N ASP A 157 -13.00 -13.59 -19.01
CA ASP A 157 -13.42 -14.02 -17.67
C ASP A 157 -12.79 -15.36 -17.23
N ARG A 158 -11.57 -15.68 -17.70
CA ARG A 158 -10.88 -16.94 -17.41
C ARG A 158 -9.66 -16.77 -16.54
N TYR A 159 -9.14 -15.55 -16.48
CA TYR A 159 -7.90 -15.24 -15.81
C TYR A 159 -8.04 -14.02 -14.92
N TYR A 160 -7.44 -14.13 -13.75
CA TYR A 160 -7.09 -13.00 -12.92
C TYR A 160 -5.69 -12.54 -13.28
N VAL A 161 -5.57 -11.27 -13.63
CA VAL A 161 -4.31 -10.63 -14.00
C VAL A 161 -3.90 -9.72 -12.85
N PHE A 162 -2.66 -9.86 -12.40
CA PHE A 162 -2.04 -9.04 -11.36
C PHE A 162 -0.97 -8.15 -11.96
N PHE A 163 -0.73 -6.99 -11.34
CA PHE A 163 0.29 -6.03 -11.77
C PHE A 163 0.06 -5.54 -13.20
N ASP A 164 -1.19 -5.16 -13.54
CA ASP A 164 -1.56 -4.65 -14.86
C ASP A 164 -0.64 -3.53 -15.32
N SER A 165 -0.07 -3.66 -16.52
CA SER A 165 0.77 -2.63 -17.13
C SER A 165 2.07 -2.32 -16.36
N HIS A 166 2.50 -3.19 -15.44
CA HIS A 166 3.73 -3.02 -14.67
C HIS A 166 4.94 -3.68 -15.35
N GLY A 167 6.10 -3.02 -15.22
CA GLY A 167 7.37 -3.59 -15.63
C GLY A 167 7.85 -4.69 -14.68
N VAL A 168 8.82 -5.50 -15.13
CA VAL A 168 9.43 -6.54 -14.29
C VAL A 168 10.12 -5.99 -13.03
N ASP A 169 10.52 -4.72 -13.06
CA ASP A 169 11.18 -4.07 -11.92
C ASP A 169 10.20 -3.47 -10.91
N ASP A 170 8.94 -3.27 -11.31
CA ASP A 170 7.89 -2.79 -10.41
C ASP A 170 7.40 -3.93 -9.50
N ASP A 171 7.06 -3.59 -8.26
CA ASP A 171 6.42 -4.48 -7.27
C ASP A 171 7.09 -5.85 -7.09
N ARG A 172 8.42 -5.92 -7.27
CA ARG A 172 9.16 -7.19 -7.22
C ARG A 172 8.92 -7.96 -5.92
N ALA A 173 8.79 -7.26 -4.79
CA ALA A 173 8.55 -7.89 -3.49
C ALA A 173 7.12 -8.46 -3.38
N GLU A 174 6.10 -7.72 -3.82
CA GLU A 174 4.71 -8.21 -3.84
C GLU A 174 4.51 -9.31 -4.89
N ARG A 175 5.20 -9.24 -6.02
CA ARG A 175 5.20 -10.32 -7.02
C ARG A 175 5.82 -11.59 -6.43
N ALA A 176 6.96 -11.48 -5.74
CA ALA A 176 7.59 -12.63 -5.11
C ALA A 176 6.70 -13.25 -4.01
N GLU A 177 6.00 -12.42 -3.22
CA GLU A 177 4.97 -12.86 -2.27
C GLU A 177 3.84 -13.60 -2.99
N LEU A 178 3.22 -12.98 -4.00
CA LEU A 178 2.12 -13.57 -4.76
C LEU A 178 2.49 -14.96 -5.31
N LEU A 179 3.68 -15.09 -5.91
CA LEU A 179 4.14 -16.35 -6.48
C LEU A 179 4.24 -17.48 -5.44
N LYS A 180 4.56 -17.15 -4.18
CA LYS A 180 4.57 -18.12 -3.09
C LYS A 180 3.17 -18.45 -2.58
N LEU A 181 2.28 -17.47 -2.53
CA LEU A 181 0.90 -17.69 -2.09
C LEU A 181 0.11 -18.53 -3.09
N ILE A 182 0.24 -18.29 -4.40
CA ILE A 182 -0.45 -19.10 -5.41
C ILE A 182 0.07 -20.54 -5.44
N GLU A 183 1.39 -20.74 -5.21
CA GLU A 183 2.00 -22.06 -5.04
C GLU A 183 1.40 -22.77 -3.81
N PHE A 184 1.33 -22.08 -2.67
CA PHE A 184 0.73 -22.59 -1.43
C PHE A 184 -0.76 -22.96 -1.59
N LEU A 185 -1.52 -22.16 -2.35
CA LEU A 185 -2.95 -22.35 -2.58
C LEU A 185 -3.27 -23.38 -3.69
N GLY A 186 -2.25 -23.83 -4.43
CA GLY A 186 -2.42 -24.70 -5.60
C GLY A 186 -3.16 -24.03 -6.76
N ILE A 187 -3.07 -22.70 -6.87
CA ILE A 187 -3.71 -21.93 -7.94
C ILE A 187 -2.84 -22.01 -9.21
N GLU A 188 -3.47 -22.30 -10.34
CA GLU A 188 -2.78 -22.47 -11.62
C GLU A 188 -2.34 -21.12 -12.20
N ARG A 189 -1.02 -20.89 -12.20
CA ARG A 189 -0.38 -19.84 -12.99
C ARG A 189 -0.28 -20.28 -14.45
N VAL A 190 -0.56 -19.36 -15.37
CA VAL A 190 -0.39 -19.56 -16.82
C VAL A 190 0.64 -18.59 -17.40
N ASP A 191 1.13 -18.90 -18.59
CA ASP A 191 1.99 -17.99 -19.34
C ASP A 191 1.18 -16.76 -19.78
N ALA A 192 1.79 -15.59 -19.64
CA ALA A 192 1.20 -14.35 -20.13
C ALA A 192 1.15 -14.35 -21.67
N PRO A 193 0.13 -13.74 -22.29
CA PRO A 193 0.08 -13.57 -23.74
C PRO A 193 1.24 -12.69 -24.23
N ALA A 194 1.57 -12.76 -25.53
CA ALA A 194 2.77 -12.09 -26.07
C ALA A 194 2.71 -10.55 -25.95
N GLU A 195 1.51 -10.00 -25.88
CA GLU A 195 1.20 -8.57 -25.74
C GLU A 195 1.13 -8.07 -24.29
N ALA A 196 1.17 -8.95 -23.29
CA ALA A 196 1.11 -8.57 -21.88
C ALA A 196 2.38 -7.85 -21.42
N ALA A 197 2.24 -6.98 -20.41
CA ALA A 197 3.40 -6.35 -19.80
C ALA A 197 4.26 -7.41 -19.08
N GLY A 198 5.58 -7.23 -19.12
CA GLY A 198 6.53 -8.24 -18.63
C GLY A 198 6.39 -8.55 -17.12
N GLY A 199 5.82 -7.63 -16.34
CA GLY A 199 5.63 -7.80 -14.90
C GLY A 199 4.32 -8.49 -14.51
N GLU A 200 3.41 -8.75 -15.45
CA GLU A 200 2.09 -9.31 -15.17
C GLU A 200 2.17 -10.77 -14.69
N VAL A 201 1.26 -11.14 -13.79
CA VAL A 201 1.05 -12.53 -13.36
C VAL A 201 -0.37 -12.94 -13.68
N TRP A 202 -0.49 -13.98 -14.50
CA TRP A 202 -1.77 -14.52 -14.97
C TRP A 202 -2.09 -15.82 -14.23
N VAL A 203 -3.25 -15.87 -13.59
CA VAL A 203 -3.72 -17.09 -12.90
C VAL A 203 -5.12 -17.43 -13.37
N ARG A 204 -5.44 -18.73 -13.47
CA ARG A 204 -6.80 -19.18 -13.79
C ARG A 204 -7.75 -18.74 -12.67
N THR A 205 -8.96 -18.33 -13.04
CA THR A 205 -10.03 -18.00 -12.08
C THR A 205 -10.25 -19.15 -11.09
N ASP A 206 -10.43 -18.80 -9.82
CA ASP A 206 -10.66 -19.72 -8.72
C ASP A 206 -11.81 -19.19 -7.86
N THR A 207 -12.86 -20.01 -7.67
CA THR A 207 -14.06 -19.62 -6.92
C THR A 207 -13.79 -19.14 -5.49
N ARG A 208 -12.67 -19.55 -4.88
CA ARG A 208 -12.24 -19.07 -3.56
C ARG A 208 -11.83 -17.60 -3.62
N LEU A 209 -11.23 -17.16 -4.73
CA LEU A 209 -10.85 -15.77 -4.98
C LEU A 209 -12.03 -14.91 -5.41
N ASP A 210 -13.00 -15.42 -6.18
CA ASP A 210 -14.16 -14.65 -6.65
C ASP A 210 -14.88 -13.92 -5.50
N VAL A 211 -15.08 -14.62 -4.38
CA VAL A 211 -15.76 -14.08 -3.19
C VAL A 211 -14.97 -12.96 -2.54
N GLU A 212 -13.65 -13.10 -2.46
CA GLU A 212 -12.82 -12.04 -1.89
C GLU A 212 -12.68 -10.89 -2.87
N PHE A 213 -12.44 -11.13 -4.16
CA PHE A 213 -12.28 -10.06 -5.16
C PHE A 213 -13.50 -9.15 -5.21
N ALA A 214 -14.72 -9.72 -5.12
CA ALA A 214 -15.95 -8.93 -5.03
C ALA A 214 -16.08 -8.08 -3.74
N ARG A 215 -15.34 -8.39 -2.68
CA ARG A 215 -15.28 -7.56 -1.45
C ARG A 215 -14.25 -6.44 -1.55
N TRP A 216 -13.25 -6.60 -2.41
CA TRP A 216 -12.14 -5.67 -2.56
C TRP A 216 -12.33 -4.72 -3.75
N SER A 217 -13.12 -5.09 -4.75
CA SER A 217 -13.57 -4.25 -5.88
C SER A 217 -14.69 -3.29 -5.48
#